data_AF-A0A7S2S6T2-F1
#
_entry.id   AF-A0A7S2S6T2-F1
#
_cell.length_a   1.000
_cell.length_b   1.000
_cell.length_c   1.000
_cell.angle_alpha   90.00
_cell.angle_beta   90.00
_cell.angle_gamma   90.00
#
_symmetry.space_group_name_H-M   'P 1'
#
loop_
_entity.id
_entity.type
_entity.pdbx_description
1 polymer ?
#
loop_
_entity_poly.entity_id
_entity_poly.type
_entity_poly.pdbx_seq_one_letter_code
_entity_poly.pdbx_strand_id
1 'polypeptide(L)'
;MVGDAVGEVVGSRVLRMKLLTHNMLTCNVKGVKNGYPLKIEAAKHEVRETEMNADFLRSIVPRLEWKAFREAAAQLGENDIPAEVNDELLEDEEFMKKFHRALMEIVVVEGTLVCPESGRKFPIRNTIPNMILNEDEV
;
A
#
# COMPACT_ATOMS: atom_id res chain seq x y z
N MET A 1 -41.09 -23.34 -3.73
CA MET A 1 -40.20 -22.75 -4.75
C MET A 1 -39.48 -21.61 -4.08
N VAL A 2 -38.17 -21.75 -4.00
CA VAL A 2 -37.24 -20.83 -3.35
C VAL A 2 -37.12 -19.62 -4.25
N GLY A 3 -37.45 -18.43 -3.74
CA GLY A 3 -37.14 -17.16 -4.38
C GLY A 3 -36.07 -16.49 -3.54
N ASP A 4 -34.82 -16.63 -3.96
CA ASP A 4 -33.66 -16.07 -3.31
C ASP A 4 -33.77 -14.54 -3.23
N ALA A 5 -33.96 -14.04 -2.01
CA ALA A 5 -33.73 -12.64 -1.70
C ALA A 5 -32.22 -12.42 -1.70
N VAL A 6 -31.73 -11.77 -2.74
CA VAL A 6 -30.35 -11.34 -2.92
C VAL A 6 -29.97 -10.48 -1.72
N GLY A 7 -29.18 -11.04 -0.82
CA GLY A 7 -28.57 -10.29 0.28
C GLY A 7 -27.60 -9.29 -0.32
N GLU A 8 -27.94 -8.01 -0.19
CA GLU A 8 -27.04 -6.89 -0.47
C GLU A 8 -25.86 -6.98 0.50
N VAL A 9 -24.74 -7.52 0.01
CA VAL A 9 -23.49 -7.57 0.78
C VAL A 9 -22.97 -6.14 0.85
N VAL A 10 -23.33 -5.44 1.92
CA VAL A 10 -22.63 -4.21 2.35
C VAL A 10 -21.14 -4.54 2.39
N GLY A 11 -20.39 -3.92 1.48
CA GLY A 11 -19.02 -4.27 1.13
C GLY A 11 -18.16 -4.52 2.36
N SER A 12 -17.81 -5.80 2.58
CA SER A 12 -16.71 -6.16 3.47
C SER A 12 -15.49 -5.36 2.99
N ARG A 13 -15.01 -4.47 3.85
CA ARG A 13 -13.87 -3.60 3.61
C ARG A 13 -12.60 -4.45 3.68
N VAL A 14 -12.44 -5.36 2.71
CA VAL A 14 -11.20 -6.14 2.56
C VAL A 14 -10.09 -5.11 2.38
N LEU A 15 -9.20 -5.05 3.36
CA LEU A 15 -7.98 -4.26 3.29
C LEU A 15 -7.15 -4.83 2.13
N ARG A 16 -7.28 -4.19 0.98
CA ARG A 16 -6.47 -4.47 -0.20
C ARG A 16 -5.13 -3.78 0.00
N MET A 17 -4.03 -4.51 -0.16
CA MET A 17 -2.66 -3.98 -0.05
C MET A 17 -2.43 -2.93 -1.15
N LYS A 18 -2.79 -1.69 -0.85
CA LYS A 18 -2.46 -0.49 -1.60
C LYS A 18 -1.13 0.07 -1.10
N LEU A 19 -0.47 0.92 -1.87
CA LEU A 19 0.74 1.60 -1.39
C LEU A 19 0.48 2.48 -0.16
N LEU A 20 -0.71 3.06 -0.02
CA LEU A 20 -1.10 3.74 1.23
C LEU A 20 -1.02 2.80 2.45
N THR A 21 -1.53 1.57 2.32
CA THR A 21 -1.49 0.60 3.41
C THR A 21 -0.06 0.18 3.71
N HIS A 22 0.72 -0.10 2.67
CA HIS A 22 2.15 -0.43 2.79
C HIS A 22 2.93 0.64 3.56
N ASN A 23 2.68 1.92 3.26
CA ASN A 23 3.36 3.05 3.89
C ASN A 23 3.13 3.14 5.40
N MET A 24 2.11 2.44 5.93
CA MET A 24 1.76 2.40 7.35
C MET A 24 2.19 1.10 8.05
N LEU A 25 2.79 0.13 7.33
CA LEU A 25 3.18 -1.17 7.87
C LEU A 25 4.67 -1.20 8.25
N THR A 26 4.95 -1.68 9.46
CA THR A 26 6.30 -1.83 10.02
C THR A 26 6.51 -3.25 10.51
N CYS A 27 7.73 -3.77 10.37
CA CYS A 27 8.16 -5.03 10.96
C CYS A 27 8.38 -4.88 12.47
N ASN A 28 7.61 -5.62 13.27
CA ASN A 28 7.70 -5.63 14.73
C ASN A 28 8.29 -6.93 15.28
N VAL A 29 9.10 -7.63 14.48
CA VAL A 29 9.80 -8.84 14.93
C VAL A 29 10.70 -8.48 16.11
N LYS A 30 10.72 -9.32 17.14
CA LYS A 30 11.55 -9.15 18.33
C LYS A 30 12.99 -8.81 17.99
N GLY A 31 13.50 -7.75 18.61
CA GLY A 31 14.88 -7.28 18.43
C GLY A 31 15.11 -6.37 17.24
N VAL A 32 14.14 -6.21 16.32
CA VAL A 32 14.21 -5.25 15.22
C VAL A 32 14.07 -3.82 15.76
N LYS A 33 14.97 -2.93 15.35
CA LYS A 33 14.93 -1.50 15.67
C LYS A 33 14.52 -0.65 14.46
N ASN A 34 14.87 -1.10 13.27
CA ASN A 34 14.61 -0.46 11.97
C ASN A 34 13.74 -1.40 11.12
N GLY A 35 12.45 -1.46 11.46
CA GLY A 35 11.49 -2.33 10.77
C GLY A 35 10.81 -1.74 9.53
N TYR A 36 11.22 -0.54 9.11
CA TYR A 36 10.55 0.26 8.09
C TYR A 36 11.55 0.91 7.12
N PRO A 37 11.24 1.05 5.81
CA PRO A 37 10.07 0.49 5.14
C PRO A 37 10.23 -1.00 4.83
N LEU A 38 9.12 -1.72 4.75
CA LEU A 38 9.12 -3.10 4.27
C LEU A 38 9.40 -3.12 2.76
N LYS A 39 10.32 -3.97 2.29
CA LYS A 39 10.53 -4.16 0.85
C LYS A 39 9.37 -4.95 0.23
N ILE A 40 8.88 -4.54 -0.93
CA ILE A 40 7.85 -5.24 -1.70
C ILE A 40 8.52 -6.15 -2.74
N GLU A 41 8.29 -7.45 -2.62
CA GLU A 41 8.60 -8.43 -3.65
C GLU A 41 7.26 -8.90 -4.25
N ALA A 42 6.73 -8.12 -5.19
CA ALA A 42 5.44 -8.40 -5.83
C ALA A 42 5.58 -9.51 -6.88
N ALA A 43 4.78 -10.56 -6.76
CA ALA A 43 4.62 -11.58 -7.80
C ALA A 43 3.52 -11.19 -8.79
N LYS A 44 2.46 -10.54 -8.28
CA LYS A 44 1.35 -10.01 -9.07
C LYS A 44 0.82 -8.74 -8.42
N HIS A 45 0.67 -7.69 -9.21
CA HIS A 45 -0.10 -6.50 -8.85
C HIS A 45 -1.05 -6.15 -10.00
N GLU A 46 -2.06 -5.33 -9.70
CA GLU A 46 -3.00 -4.84 -10.70
C GLU A 46 -3.44 -3.41 -10.37
N VAL A 47 -3.93 -2.70 -11.38
CA VAL A 47 -4.50 -1.37 -11.22
C VAL A 47 -6.01 -1.53 -11.07
N ARG A 48 -6.54 -1.04 -9.95
CA ARG A 48 -7.99 -0.99 -9.68
C ARG A 48 -8.41 0.46 -9.52
N GLU A 49 -9.03 1.00 -10.56
CA GLU A 49 -9.50 2.38 -10.59
C GLU A 49 -10.39 2.70 -9.40
N THR A 50 -10.19 3.89 -8.83
CA THR A 50 -11.03 4.42 -7.76
C THR A 50 -11.26 5.91 -7.96
N GLU A 51 -12.36 6.43 -7.44
CA GLU A 51 -12.64 7.86 -7.50
C GLU A 51 -11.52 8.67 -6.82
N MET A 52 -10.97 9.63 -7.56
CA MET A 52 -9.91 10.50 -7.06
C MET A 52 -10.50 11.55 -6.13
N ASN A 53 -9.97 11.61 -4.90
CA ASN A 53 -10.30 12.66 -3.94
C ASN A 53 -9.05 13.52 -3.71
N ALA A 54 -8.99 14.67 -4.38
CA ALA A 54 -7.83 15.55 -4.33
C ALA A 54 -7.57 16.11 -2.92
N ASP A 55 -8.61 16.40 -2.15
CA ASP A 55 -8.47 16.92 -0.77
C ASP A 55 -7.89 15.85 0.17
N PHE A 56 -8.29 14.61 -0.02
CA PHE A 56 -7.68 13.47 0.68
C PHE A 56 -6.19 13.35 0.33
N LEU A 57 -5.83 13.40 -0.95
CA LEU A 57 -4.44 13.30 -1.39
C LEU A 57 -3.58 14.43 -0.81
N ARG A 58 -4.07 15.68 -0.79
CA ARG A 58 -3.35 16.80 -0.16
C ARG A 58 -3.19 16.61 1.35
N SER A 59 -4.25 16.18 2.01
CA SER A 59 -4.24 16.02 3.48
C SER A 59 -3.45 14.80 3.98
N ILE A 60 -3.24 13.78 3.15
CA ILE A 60 -2.49 12.58 3.54
C ILE A 60 -0.97 12.76 3.36
N VAL A 61 -0.53 13.62 2.45
CA VAL A 61 0.89 13.87 2.16
C VAL A 61 1.74 14.10 3.42
N PRO A 62 1.35 14.96 4.38
CA PRO A 62 2.14 15.16 5.60
C PRO A 62 2.26 13.93 6.50
N ARG A 63 1.42 12.90 6.30
CA ARG A 63 1.44 11.64 7.06
C ARG A 63 2.15 10.52 6.33
N LEU A 64 2.46 10.70 5.05
CA LEU A 64 3.19 9.71 4.27
C LEU A 64 4.69 9.84 4.55
N GLU A 65 5.33 8.70 4.73
CA GLU A 65 6.78 8.66 4.56
C GLU A 65 7.06 8.64 3.05
N TRP A 66 7.35 9.83 2.50
CA TRP A 66 7.41 10.07 1.06
C TRP A 66 8.48 9.20 0.38
N LYS A 67 9.64 9.05 1.01
CA LYS A 67 10.75 8.27 0.46
C LYS A 67 10.37 6.79 0.36
N ALA A 68 9.78 6.22 1.41
CA ALA A 68 9.28 4.84 1.40
C ALA A 68 8.18 4.63 0.36
N PHE A 69 7.26 5.58 0.21
CA PHE A 69 6.24 5.54 -0.84
C PHE A 69 6.85 5.49 -2.23
N ARG A 70 7.82 6.38 -2.53
CA ARG A 70 8.54 6.39 -3.81
C ARG A 70 9.25 5.08 -4.09
N GLU A 71 9.97 4.55 -3.11
CA GLU A 71 10.70 3.29 -3.25
C GLU A 71 9.73 2.13 -3.51
N ALA A 72 8.57 2.11 -2.86
CA ALA A 72 7.53 1.12 -3.07
C ALA A 72 6.87 1.25 -4.45
N ALA A 73 6.61 2.48 -4.91
CA ALA A 73 6.08 2.78 -6.23
C ALA A 73 7.04 2.29 -7.34
N ALA A 74 8.33 2.57 -7.20
CA ALA A 74 9.36 2.11 -8.13
C ALA A 74 9.46 0.57 -8.19
N GLN A 75 9.31 -0.13 -7.06
CA GLN A 75 9.26 -1.60 -7.01
C GLN A 75 8.06 -2.19 -7.76
N LEU A 76 7.02 -1.40 -8.01
CA LEU A 76 5.83 -1.77 -8.77
C LEU A 76 5.80 -1.16 -10.19
N GLY A 77 6.89 -0.53 -10.63
CA GLY A 77 7.05 0.03 -11.97
C GLY A 77 6.63 1.50 -12.13
N GLU A 78 6.17 2.16 -11.07
CA GLU A 78 5.83 3.59 -11.08
C GLU A 78 7.06 4.42 -10.72
N ASN A 79 7.87 4.75 -11.73
CA ASN A 79 9.15 5.45 -11.55
C ASN A 79 9.04 6.98 -11.62
N ASP A 80 7.89 7.51 -12.04
CA ASP A 80 7.67 8.94 -12.30
C ASP A 80 7.22 9.73 -11.06
N ILE A 81 7.51 9.23 -9.86
CA ILE A 81 7.22 9.93 -8.60
C ILE A 81 8.42 10.83 -8.22
N PRO A 82 8.23 12.15 -8.06
CA PRO A 82 9.28 13.12 -7.78
C PRO A 82 9.90 12.93 -6.40
N ALA A 83 11.16 13.36 -6.25
CA ALA A 83 11.93 13.16 -5.02
C ALA A 83 11.35 13.83 -3.79
N GLU A 84 10.76 14.99 -4.00
CA GLU A 84 10.09 15.77 -2.98
C GLU A 84 8.73 16.19 -3.54
N VAL A 85 7.78 16.42 -2.64
CA VAL A 85 6.46 16.96 -2.96
C VAL A 85 6.35 18.34 -2.34
N ASN A 86 5.82 19.28 -3.11
CA ASN A 86 5.59 20.66 -2.69
C ASN A 86 4.17 21.09 -3.08
N ASP A 87 3.77 22.27 -2.64
CA ASP A 87 2.41 22.76 -2.87
C ASP A 87 2.11 22.96 -4.37
N GLU A 88 3.09 23.40 -5.16
CA GLU A 88 2.96 23.56 -6.62
C GLU A 88 2.60 22.23 -7.32
N LEU A 89 3.26 21.14 -6.94
CA LEU A 89 2.94 19.80 -7.47
C LEU A 89 1.54 19.36 -7.04
N LEU A 90 1.10 19.69 -5.83
CA LEU A 90 -0.24 19.33 -5.34
C LEU A 90 -1.39 20.13 -5.98
N GLU A 91 -1.05 21.18 -6.74
CA GLU A 91 -1.96 21.92 -7.62
C GLU A 91 -1.93 21.39 -9.06
N ASP A 92 -0.88 20.66 -9.46
CA ASP A 92 -0.76 20.07 -10.79
C ASP A 92 -1.66 18.83 -10.96
N GLU A 93 -2.60 18.92 -11.90
CA GLU A 93 -3.60 17.88 -12.12
C GLU A 93 -2.99 16.57 -12.65
N GLU A 94 -1.93 16.64 -13.45
CA GLU A 94 -1.27 15.47 -14.03
C GLU A 94 -0.52 14.68 -12.94
N PHE A 95 0.21 15.39 -12.09
CA PHE A 95 0.87 14.83 -10.92
C PHE A 95 -0.16 14.23 -9.96
N MET A 96 -1.25 14.93 -9.65
CA MET A 96 -2.28 14.43 -8.73
C MET A 96 -2.91 13.11 -9.22
N LYS A 97 -3.10 12.96 -10.54
CA LYS A 97 -3.56 11.70 -11.14
C LYS A 97 -2.52 10.58 -11.00
N LYS A 98 -1.24 10.87 -11.26
CA LYS A 98 -0.13 9.91 -11.07
C LYS A 98 0.00 9.48 -9.61
N PHE A 99 -0.06 10.44 -8.69
CA PHE A 99 0.01 10.21 -7.25
C PHE A 99 -1.18 9.37 -6.77
N HIS A 100 -2.40 9.70 -7.19
CA HIS A 100 -3.61 8.92 -6.91
C HIS A 100 -3.46 7.47 -7.38
N ARG A 101 -3.07 7.27 -8.65
CA ARG A 101 -2.87 5.95 -9.24
C ARG A 101 -1.91 5.11 -8.40
N ALA A 102 -0.72 5.65 -8.14
CA ALA A 102 0.30 4.93 -7.39
C ALA A 102 -0.16 4.64 -5.94
N LEU A 103 -0.70 5.63 -5.24
CA LEU A 103 -1.05 5.51 -3.82
C LEU A 103 -2.30 4.64 -3.58
N MET A 104 -3.31 4.76 -4.45
CA MET A 104 -4.66 4.28 -4.20
C MET A 104 -5.15 3.18 -5.15
N GLU A 105 -4.63 3.12 -6.37
CA GLU A 105 -5.16 2.21 -7.41
C GLU A 105 -4.29 0.98 -7.62
N ILE A 106 -2.99 1.08 -7.35
CA ILE A 106 -2.10 -0.09 -7.39
C ILE A 106 -2.37 -0.97 -6.20
N VAL A 107 -2.78 -2.21 -6.48
CA VAL A 107 -3.06 -3.23 -5.49
C VAL A 107 -2.13 -4.42 -5.72
N VAL A 108 -1.31 -4.75 -4.72
CA VAL A 108 -0.50 -5.97 -4.76
C VAL A 108 -1.41 -7.17 -4.45
N VAL A 109 -1.55 -8.07 -5.41
CA VAL A 109 -2.44 -9.24 -5.31
C VAL A 109 -1.73 -10.41 -4.65
N GLU A 110 -0.50 -10.67 -5.09
CA GLU A 110 0.38 -11.71 -4.57
C GLU A 110 1.81 -11.20 -4.47
N GLY A 111 2.50 -11.59 -3.41
CA GLY A 111 3.87 -11.17 -3.20
C GLY A 111 4.32 -11.38 -1.76
N THR A 112 5.35 -10.65 -1.36
CA THR A 112 5.89 -10.71 0.00
C THR A 112 6.38 -9.33 0.42
N LEU A 113 6.10 -8.95 1.66
CA LEU A 113 6.77 -7.84 2.33
C LEU A 113 7.97 -8.37 3.10
N VAL A 114 9.14 -7.76 2.93
CA VAL A 114 10.38 -8.21 3.57
C VAL A 114 10.84 -7.16 4.58
N CYS A 115 11.04 -7.59 5.83
CA CYS A 115 11.62 -6.76 6.88
C CYS A 115 13.05 -6.35 6.49
N PRO A 116 13.39 -5.05 6.51
CA PRO A 116 14.71 -4.59 6.05
C PRO A 116 15.84 -5.01 6.98
N GLU A 117 15.57 -5.21 8.28
CA GLU A 117 16.59 -5.60 9.26
C GLU A 117 16.68 -7.12 9.46
N SER A 118 15.57 -7.79 9.78
CA SER A 118 15.59 -9.23 10.08
C SER A 118 15.48 -10.13 8.85
N GLY A 119 15.09 -9.58 7.69
CA GLY A 119 14.78 -10.37 6.49
C GLY A 119 13.48 -11.18 6.59
N ARG A 120 12.70 -11.05 7.69
CA ARG A 120 11.42 -11.75 7.86
C ARG A 120 10.47 -11.41 6.71
N LYS A 121 9.88 -12.46 6.15
CA LYS A 121 8.96 -12.39 5.01
C LYS A 121 7.51 -12.47 5.47
N PHE A 122 6.70 -11.49 5.10
CA PHE A 122 5.26 -11.45 5.35
C PHE A 122 4.52 -11.67 4.02
N PRO A 123 3.91 -12.84 3.79
CA PRO A 123 3.30 -13.15 2.51
C PRO A 123 2.04 -12.31 2.27
N ILE A 124 1.86 -11.86 1.03
CA ILE A 124 0.64 -11.21 0.56
C ILE A 124 -0.13 -12.25 -0.27
N ARG A 125 -1.37 -12.55 0.12
CA ARG A 125 -2.26 -13.46 -0.60
C ARG A 125 -3.64 -12.83 -0.75
N ASN A 126 -4.21 -12.90 -1.95
CA ASN A 126 -5.51 -12.31 -2.25
C ASN A 126 -5.60 -10.85 -1.78
N THR A 127 -4.55 -10.07 -2.02
CA THR A 127 -4.41 -8.66 -1.60
C THR A 127 -4.25 -8.40 -0.10
N ILE A 128 -4.17 -9.44 0.75
CA ILE A 128 -4.07 -9.29 2.20
C ILE A 128 -2.65 -9.65 2.65
N PRO A 129 -1.89 -8.71 3.26
CA PRO A 129 -0.61 -9.03 3.87
C PRO A 129 -0.83 -9.77 5.19
N ASN A 130 -0.16 -10.90 5.38
CA ASN A 130 -0.16 -11.62 6.65
C ASN A 130 1.00 -11.11 7.52
N MET A 131 0.68 -10.24 8.48
CA MET A 131 1.62 -9.64 9.43
C MET A 131 1.67 -10.37 10.78
N ILE A 132 1.15 -11.60 10.87
CA ILE A 132 1.16 -12.39 12.11
C ILE A 132 2.58 -12.87 12.39
N LEU A 133 2.99 -12.73 13.65
CA LEU A 133 4.25 -13.22 14.21
C LEU A 133 3.99 -14.47 15.05
N ASN A 134 4.94 -15.41 15.05
CA ASN A 134 4.90 -16.55 15.96
C ASN A 134 5.26 -16.12 17.39
N GLU A 135 4.94 -16.94 18.39
CA GLU A 135 5.18 -16.64 19.81
C GLU A 135 6.65 -16.32 20.13
N ASP A 136 7.59 -16.96 19.43
CA ASP A 136 9.03 -16.74 19.55
C ASP A 136 9.52 -15.46 18.84
N GLU A 137 8.72 -14.90 17.93
CA GLU A 137 9.03 -13.70 17.15
C GLU A 137 8.52 -12.40 17.81
N VAL A 138 7.87 -12.47 18.98
CA VAL A 138 7.33 -11.33 19.76
C VAL A 138 8.18 -11.00 20.99
#